data_AF-A0A9X9XIB3-F1
#
_entry.id   AF-A0A9X9XIB3-F1
#
_cell.length_a   1.000
_cell.length_b   1.000
_cell.length_c   1.000
_cell.angle_alpha   90.00
_cell.angle_beta   90.00
_cell.angle_gamma   90.00
#
_symmetry.space_group_name_H-M   'P 1'
#
loop_
_entity.id
_entity.type
_entity.pdbx_description
1 polymer ?
#
loop_
_entity_poly.entity_id
_entity_poly.type
_entity_poly.pdbx_seq_one_letter_code
_entity_poly.pdbx_strand_id
1 'polypeptide(L)'
;MDPRQTRGFRNRNPGNIDHHDGNRWQGLADPPIEPAPRGGGRPRFARFVSHEYGIRALAMLLTTYQDRHGLRTIRGIISRWAPGQENNTEAYIAAVARRMDRHPRQELDLHRYEDLRPLVEAIIQHELGGNPYDRATIDAGLRLAGVVPEGHAAVARTGTARAAAGTAAAGVGGVA
;
A
#
# COMPACT_ATOMS: atom_id res chain seq x y z
N MET A 1 5.53 -8.86 -22.16
CA MET A 1 5.13 -9.91 -21.19
C MET A 1 3.85 -9.45 -20.52
N ASP A 2 2.86 -10.32 -20.33
CA ASP A 2 1.63 -9.96 -19.61
C ASP A 2 1.92 -9.98 -18.08
N PRO A 3 1.77 -8.84 -17.37
CA PRO A 3 2.04 -8.78 -15.93
C PRO A 3 1.15 -9.72 -15.10
N ARG A 4 -0.03 -10.12 -15.62
CA ARG A 4 -0.93 -11.06 -14.92
C ARG A 4 -0.40 -12.51 -14.92
N GLN A 5 0.57 -12.81 -15.76
CA GLN A 5 1.22 -14.12 -15.80
C GLN A 5 2.44 -14.19 -14.88
N THR A 6 2.76 -13.12 -14.15
CA THR A 6 3.90 -13.10 -13.23
C THR A 6 3.60 -13.86 -11.94
N ARG A 7 4.65 -14.31 -11.26
CA ARG A 7 4.57 -14.91 -9.93
C ARG A 7 4.01 -13.91 -8.90
N GLY A 8 4.47 -12.66 -8.92
CA GLY A 8 3.98 -11.63 -8.02
C GLY A 8 2.47 -11.41 -8.12
N PHE A 9 1.91 -11.39 -9.34
CA PHE A 9 0.45 -11.34 -9.53
C PHE A 9 -0.25 -12.59 -8.97
N ARG A 10 0.20 -13.81 -9.32
CA ARG A 10 -0.39 -15.06 -8.81
C ARG A 10 -0.37 -15.16 -7.28
N ASN A 11 0.70 -14.68 -6.66
CA ASN A 11 0.86 -14.68 -5.21
C ASN A 11 0.09 -13.54 -4.53
N ARG A 12 -0.54 -12.64 -5.32
CA ARG A 12 -1.14 -11.38 -4.85
C ARG A 12 -0.12 -10.56 -4.08
N ASN A 13 1.14 -10.62 -4.49
CA ASN A 13 2.31 -10.01 -3.87
C ASN A 13 3.02 -9.17 -4.94
N PRO A 14 2.52 -7.94 -5.21
CA PRO A 14 2.96 -7.17 -6.36
C PRO A 14 4.34 -6.55 -6.19
N GLY A 15 4.89 -6.57 -4.96
CA GLY A 15 6.26 -6.18 -4.66
C GLY A 15 7.25 -7.34 -4.62
N ASN A 16 6.84 -8.59 -4.89
CA ASN A 16 7.68 -9.77 -4.66
C ASN A 16 8.31 -9.77 -3.25
N ILE A 17 7.53 -9.45 -2.21
CA ILE A 17 7.99 -9.39 -0.82
C ILE A 17 8.34 -10.81 -0.34
N ASP A 18 9.51 -10.95 0.26
CA ASP A 18 9.95 -12.21 0.88
C ASP A 18 9.10 -12.57 2.11
N HIS A 19 8.82 -13.85 2.25
CA HIS A 19 8.20 -14.38 3.45
C HIS A 19 9.24 -14.51 4.57
N HIS A 20 8.88 -14.02 5.75
CA HIS A 20 9.63 -14.22 6.98
C HIS A 20 8.65 -14.55 8.11
N ASP A 21 8.94 -15.57 8.92
CA ASP A 21 8.02 -16.04 9.98
C ASP A 21 7.75 -14.98 11.06
N GLY A 22 8.69 -14.05 11.26
CA GLY A 22 8.52 -12.91 12.17
C GLY A 22 7.62 -11.80 11.61
N ASN A 23 7.39 -11.76 10.30
CA ASN A 23 6.56 -10.73 9.66
C ASN A 23 5.12 -11.22 9.54
N ARG A 24 4.32 -10.89 10.55
CA ARG A 24 2.88 -11.19 10.62
C ARG A 24 2.07 -10.19 9.80
N TRP A 25 2.27 -10.14 8.48
CA TRP A 25 1.49 -9.25 7.61
C TRP A 25 -0.01 -9.54 7.73
N GLN A 26 -0.82 -8.49 7.80
CA GLN A 26 -2.27 -8.64 7.69
C GLN A 26 -2.61 -9.13 6.28
N GLY A 27 -3.48 -10.15 6.21
CA GLY A 27 -3.91 -10.74 4.94
C GLY A 27 -2.92 -11.73 4.33
N LEU A 28 -1.96 -12.28 5.09
CA LEU A 28 -1.22 -13.47 4.64
C LEU A 28 -2.18 -14.61 4.33
N ALA A 29 -1.94 -15.30 3.22
CA ALA A 29 -2.67 -16.49 2.84
C ALA A 29 -2.27 -17.69 3.71
N ASP A 30 -3.04 -18.77 3.60
CA ASP A 30 -2.67 -20.09 4.09
C ASP A 30 -2.51 -21.06 2.90
N PRO A 31 -1.31 -21.61 2.64
CA PRO A 31 -0.04 -21.29 3.28
C PRO A 31 0.49 -19.88 2.94
N PRO A 32 1.27 -19.24 3.83
CA PRO A 32 1.71 -17.84 3.69
C PRO A 32 2.89 -17.64 2.74
N ILE A 33 3.55 -18.72 2.34
CA ILE A 33 4.63 -18.74 1.35
C ILE A 33 4.15 -19.50 0.11
N GLU A 34 4.71 -19.13 -1.04
CA GLU A 34 4.42 -19.84 -2.29
C GLU A 34 4.81 -21.32 -2.27
N PRO A 35 4.20 -22.16 -3.13
CA PRO A 35 4.72 -23.50 -3.35
C PRO A 35 6.08 -23.46 -4.04
N ALA A 36 6.83 -24.56 -3.98
CA ALA A 36 8.10 -24.69 -4.67
C ALA A 36 7.93 -24.44 -6.19
N PRO A 37 8.84 -23.69 -6.83
CA PRO A 37 8.80 -23.48 -8.27
C PRO A 37 8.95 -24.80 -9.03
N ARG A 38 8.24 -24.95 -10.15
CA ARG A 38 8.27 -26.18 -10.99
C ARG A 38 9.66 -26.54 -11.52
N GLY A 39 10.59 -25.59 -11.59
CA GLY A 39 11.96 -25.78 -12.08
C GLY A 39 13.00 -26.03 -10.99
N GLY A 40 12.57 -26.28 -9.74
CA GLY A 40 13.46 -26.37 -8.59
C GLY A 40 13.74 -25.00 -7.95
N GLY A 41 14.31 -25.03 -6.74
CA GLY A 41 14.52 -23.85 -5.90
C GLY A 41 13.62 -23.85 -4.66
N ARG A 42 13.98 -23.00 -3.69
CA ARG A 42 13.23 -22.86 -2.44
C ARG A 42 12.12 -21.83 -2.61
N PRO A 43 10.92 -22.08 -2.06
CA PRO A 43 9.94 -21.02 -1.88
C PRO A 43 10.54 -19.84 -1.12
N ARG A 44 10.22 -18.62 -1.55
CA ARG A 44 10.77 -17.40 -0.94
C ARG A 44 9.70 -16.34 -0.71
N PHE A 45 8.75 -16.20 -1.62
CA PHE A 45 7.85 -15.06 -1.63
C PHE A 45 6.57 -15.30 -0.83
N ALA A 46 6.13 -14.26 -0.12
CA ALA A 46 4.88 -14.27 0.61
C ALA A 46 3.67 -14.36 -0.34
N ARG A 47 2.56 -14.91 0.16
CA ARG A 47 1.25 -14.96 -0.50
C ARG A 47 0.22 -14.22 0.33
N PHE A 48 -0.68 -13.52 -0.35
CA PHE A 48 -1.75 -12.76 0.28
C PHE A 48 -3.14 -13.26 -0.13
N VAL A 49 -4.12 -13.05 0.74
CA VAL A 49 -5.52 -13.46 0.51
C VAL A 49 -6.22 -12.62 -0.56
N SER A 50 -5.72 -11.41 -0.84
CA SER A 50 -6.21 -10.55 -1.92
C SER A 50 -5.09 -9.64 -2.43
N HIS A 51 -5.28 -9.02 -3.61
CA HIS A 51 -4.30 -8.10 -4.19
C HIS A 51 -4.15 -6.83 -3.35
N GLU A 52 -5.24 -6.34 -2.76
CA GLU A 52 -5.28 -5.19 -1.87
C GLU A 52 -4.39 -5.42 -0.63
N TYR A 53 -4.39 -6.63 -0.06
CA TYR A 53 -3.50 -6.97 1.06
C TYR A 53 -2.03 -7.04 0.67
N GLY A 54 -1.70 -7.47 -0.56
CA GLY A 54 -0.33 -7.41 -1.07
C GLY A 54 0.14 -5.98 -1.31
N ILE A 55 -0.72 -5.13 -1.87
CA ILE A 55 -0.46 -3.70 -2.07
C ILE A 55 -0.30 -3.01 -0.71
N ARG A 56 -1.15 -3.35 0.27
CA ARG A 56 -1.04 -2.89 1.65
C ARG A 56 0.32 -3.27 2.26
N ALA A 57 0.75 -4.51 2.11
CA ALA A 57 2.05 -4.97 2.63
C ALA A 57 3.22 -4.18 2.02
N LEU A 58 3.17 -3.94 0.71
CA LEU A 58 4.13 -3.08 0.01
C LEU A 58 4.12 -1.65 0.57
N ALA A 59 2.96 -1.01 0.65
CA ALA A 59 2.79 0.33 1.21
C ALA A 59 3.36 0.42 2.65
N MET A 60 2.97 -0.49 3.53
CA MET A 60 3.45 -0.54 4.92
C MET A 60 4.97 -0.72 5.02
N LEU A 61 5.56 -1.52 4.14
CA LEU A 61 7.00 -1.74 4.11
C LEU A 61 7.75 -0.46 3.71
N LEU A 62 7.26 0.26 2.70
CA LEU A 62 7.84 1.55 2.27
C LEU A 62 7.71 2.61 3.36
N THR A 63 6.53 2.76 3.97
CA THR A 63 6.34 3.69 5.10
C THR A 63 7.24 3.32 6.29
N THR A 64 7.42 2.02 6.57
CA THR A 64 8.38 1.55 7.58
C THR A 64 9.82 1.96 7.25
N TYR A 65 10.21 1.98 5.97
CA TYR A 65 11.53 2.47 5.57
C TYR A 65 11.72 3.95 5.87
N GLN A 66 10.71 4.77 5.64
CA GLN A 66 10.74 6.17 6.05
C GLN A 66 10.84 6.28 7.58
N ASP A 67 9.96 5.61 8.33
CA ASP A 67 9.80 5.82 9.76
C ASP A 67 10.98 5.26 10.58
N ARG A 68 11.48 4.08 10.22
CA ARG A 68 12.54 3.39 10.98
C ARG A 68 13.95 3.66 10.49
N HIS A 69 14.10 4.06 9.23
CA HIS A 69 15.42 4.23 8.61
C HIS A 69 15.64 5.64 8.06
N GLY A 70 14.68 6.56 8.20
CA GLY A 70 14.80 7.93 7.71
C GLY A 70 14.91 8.03 6.19
N LEU A 71 14.46 7.01 5.45
CA LEU A 71 14.59 6.99 4.00
C LEU A 71 13.46 7.79 3.35
N ARG A 72 13.80 9.02 2.93
CA ARG A 72 12.85 9.98 2.35
C ARG A 72 13.08 10.29 0.88
N THR A 73 13.89 9.52 0.16
CA THR A 73 14.18 9.78 -1.26
C THR A 73 14.01 8.52 -2.08
N ILE A 74 13.68 8.65 -3.37
CA ILE A 74 13.60 7.51 -4.30
C ILE A 74 14.90 6.70 -4.25
N ARG A 75 16.05 7.39 -4.29
CA ARG A 75 17.36 6.76 -4.18
C ARG A 75 17.49 5.94 -2.90
N GLY A 76 17.23 6.54 -1.73
CA GLY A 76 17.37 5.84 -0.45
C GLY A 76 16.43 4.64 -0.33
N ILE A 77 15.17 4.81 -0.73
CA ILE A 77 14.14 3.77 -0.67
C ILE A 77 14.49 2.61 -1.59
N ILE A 78 14.79 2.87 -2.86
CA ILE A 78 15.07 1.82 -3.86
C ILE A 78 16.41 1.13 -3.59
N SER A 79 17.44 1.84 -3.13
CA SER A 79 18.70 1.22 -2.72
C SER A 79 18.52 0.23 -1.55
N ARG A 80 17.56 0.47 -0.65
CA ARG A 80 17.19 -0.50 0.39
C ARG A 80 16.29 -1.61 -0.14
N TRP A 81 15.37 -1.30 -1.05
CA TRP A 81 14.44 -2.25 -1.64
C TRP A 81 15.16 -3.33 -2.46
N ALA A 82 16.11 -2.93 -3.29
CA ALA A 82 16.85 -3.79 -4.21
C ALA A 82 18.36 -3.48 -4.15
N PRO A 83 19.06 -3.85 -3.06
CA PRO A 83 20.48 -3.58 -2.91
C PRO A 83 21.31 -4.30 -3.98
N GLY A 84 22.36 -3.64 -4.47
CA GLY A 84 23.19 -4.12 -5.58
C GLY A 84 24.07 -5.29 -5.18
N GLN A 85 23.70 -6.49 -5.62
CA GLN A 85 24.62 -7.61 -5.87
C GLN A 85 24.33 -8.25 -7.25
N GLU A 86 23.08 -8.26 -7.70
CA GLU A 86 22.66 -8.74 -9.04
C GLU A 86 21.83 -7.72 -9.85
N ASN A 87 21.39 -6.62 -9.23
CA ASN A 87 20.52 -5.61 -9.85
C ASN A 87 21.28 -4.33 -10.23
N ASN A 88 21.00 -3.78 -11.40
CA ASN A 88 21.38 -2.40 -11.74
C ASN A 88 20.48 -1.43 -10.94
N THR A 89 20.84 -1.22 -9.68
CA THR A 89 20.09 -0.38 -8.73
C THR A 89 19.89 1.04 -9.28
N GLU A 90 20.88 1.59 -9.98
CA GLU A 90 20.76 2.90 -10.64
C GLU A 90 19.69 2.91 -11.74
N ALA A 91 19.59 1.84 -12.54
CA ALA A 91 18.54 1.73 -13.55
C ALA A 91 17.14 1.65 -12.91
N TYR A 92 17.00 0.96 -11.77
CA TYR A 92 15.74 0.95 -11.01
C TYR A 92 15.40 2.35 -10.49
N ILE A 93 16.36 3.02 -9.84
CA ILE A 93 16.19 4.41 -9.36
C ILE A 93 15.76 5.33 -10.50
N ALA A 94 16.43 5.27 -11.65
CA ALA A 94 16.10 6.09 -12.82
C ALA A 94 14.71 5.77 -13.38
N ALA A 95 14.32 4.49 -13.44
CA ALA A 95 13.01 4.08 -13.90
C ALA A 95 11.88 4.59 -13.00
N VAL A 96 12.06 4.51 -11.67
CA VAL A 96 11.09 5.00 -10.68
C VAL A 96 11.02 6.53 -10.72
N ALA A 97 12.16 7.21 -10.72
CA ALA A 97 12.23 8.68 -10.78
C ALA A 97 11.53 9.24 -12.02
N ARG A 98 11.79 8.66 -13.20
CA ARG A 98 11.13 9.05 -14.45
C ARG A 98 9.62 8.84 -14.38
N ARG A 99 9.15 7.78 -13.72
CA ARG A 99 7.73 7.46 -13.65
C ARG A 99 6.98 8.34 -12.65
N MET A 100 7.65 8.74 -11.58
CA MET A 100 7.11 9.68 -10.60
C MET A 100 7.22 11.14 -11.03
N ASP A 101 8.00 11.44 -12.08
CA ASP A 101 8.39 12.80 -12.46
C ASP A 101 9.02 13.57 -11.29
N ARG A 102 9.95 12.92 -10.59
CA ARG A 102 10.61 13.45 -9.39
C ARG A 102 12.11 13.20 -9.47
N HIS A 103 12.89 14.14 -8.96
CA HIS A 103 14.33 13.96 -8.89
C HIS A 103 14.68 12.84 -7.89
N PRO A 104 15.66 11.94 -8.16
CA PRO A 104 15.96 10.80 -7.27
C PRO A 104 16.33 11.15 -5.83
N ARG A 105 16.81 12.38 -5.59
CA ARG A 105 17.18 12.91 -4.27
C ARG A 105 16.15 13.88 -3.68
N GLN A 106 15.04 14.14 -4.39
CA GLN A 106 13.95 14.94 -3.84
C GLN A 106 13.35 14.22 -2.65
N GLU A 107 13.04 14.98 -1.60
CA GLU A 107 12.34 14.43 -0.44
C GLU A 107 10.89 14.07 -0.77
N LEU A 108 10.46 12.96 -0.19
CA LEU A 108 9.12 12.42 -0.23
C LEU A 108 8.57 12.34 1.20
N ASP A 109 7.27 12.41 1.33
CA ASP A 109 6.56 11.99 2.53
C ASP A 109 5.61 10.82 2.21
N LEU A 110 6.05 9.60 2.58
CA LEU A 110 5.30 8.37 2.33
C LEU A 110 4.04 8.21 3.21
N HIS A 111 3.75 9.18 4.08
CA HIS A 111 2.45 9.32 4.73
C HIS A 111 1.44 10.15 3.92
N ARG A 112 1.88 10.74 2.79
CA ARG A 112 1.03 11.45 1.82
C ARG A 112 0.71 10.53 0.65
N TYR A 113 -0.54 10.55 0.24
CA TYR A 113 -1.03 9.72 -0.87
C TYR A 113 -0.32 10.08 -2.19
N GLU A 114 -0.01 11.37 -2.35
CA GLU A 114 0.59 11.99 -3.52
C GLU A 114 2.02 11.49 -3.78
N ASP A 115 2.72 11.05 -2.74
CA ASP A 115 4.06 10.49 -2.86
C ASP A 115 4.05 8.95 -2.80
N LEU A 116 3.25 8.35 -1.90
CA LEU A 116 3.22 6.90 -1.72
C LEU A 116 2.60 6.16 -2.90
N ARG A 117 1.46 6.64 -3.42
CA ARG A 117 0.75 5.98 -4.51
C ARG A 117 1.58 5.85 -5.79
N PRO A 118 2.18 6.93 -6.34
CA PRO A 118 3.00 6.79 -7.54
C PRO A 118 4.26 5.95 -7.30
N LEU A 119 4.84 5.97 -6.09
CA LEU A 119 5.96 5.10 -5.75
C LEU A 119 5.57 3.61 -5.75
N VAL A 120 4.44 3.26 -5.12
CA VAL A 120 3.89 1.90 -5.14
C VAL A 120 3.64 1.44 -6.58
N GLU A 121 2.95 2.24 -7.40
CA GLU A 121 2.71 1.91 -8.80
C GLU A 121 4.01 1.72 -9.59
N ALA A 122 5.04 2.52 -9.32
CA ALA A 122 6.33 2.42 -10.00
C ALA A 122 7.11 1.16 -9.63
N ILE A 123 7.08 0.75 -8.36
CA ILE A 123 7.67 -0.52 -7.91
C ILE A 123 6.92 -1.68 -8.56
N ILE A 124 5.58 -1.71 -8.52
CA ILE A 124 4.79 -2.78 -9.13
C ILE A 124 5.09 -2.91 -10.63
N GLN A 125 5.17 -1.78 -11.34
CA GLN A 125 5.51 -1.75 -12.76
C GLN A 125 6.87 -2.39 -13.03
N HIS A 126 7.87 -2.12 -12.17
CA HIS A 126 9.20 -2.71 -12.31
C HIS A 126 9.19 -4.21 -12.00
N GLU A 127 8.59 -4.60 -10.87
CA GLU A 127 8.58 -5.97 -10.36
C GLU A 127 7.82 -6.96 -11.26
N LEU A 128 6.74 -6.52 -11.88
CA LEU A 128 5.87 -7.37 -12.71
C LEU A 128 6.06 -7.11 -14.22
N GLY A 129 6.96 -6.21 -14.60
CA GLY A 129 7.12 -5.76 -15.99
C GLY A 129 5.92 -4.99 -16.54
N GLY A 130 5.02 -4.52 -15.66
CA GLY A 130 3.76 -3.85 -15.98
C GLY A 130 2.90 -3.67 -14.74
N ASN A 131 1.95 -2.72 -14.74
CA ASN A 131 0.95 -2.61 -13.70
C ASN A 131 -0.38 -3.27 -14.16
N PRO A 132 -0.78 -4.42 -13.59
CA PRO A 132 -2.02 -5.10 -13.96
C PRO A 132 -3.25 -4.59 -13.20
N TYR A 133 -3.06 -3.69 -12.24
CA TYR A 133 -4.11 -3.21 -11.32
C TYR A 133 -4.73 -1.91 -11.81
N ASP A 134 -6.04 -1.80 -11.59
CA ASP A 134 -6.73 -0.52 -11.74
C ASP A 134 -6.46 0.40 -10.54
N ARG A 135 -6.85 1.66 -10.70
CA ARG A 135 -6.69 2.66 -9.64
C ARG A 135 -7.41 2.26 -8.34
N ALA A 136 -8.61 1.69 -8.44
CA ALA A 136 -9.42 1.35 -7.28
C ALA A 136 -8.75 0.29 -6.40
N THR A 137 -8.11 -0.71 -7.01
CA THR A 137 -7.39 -1.77 -6.30
C THR A 137 -6.16 -1.21 -5.57
N ILE A 138 -5.39 -0.33 -6.22
CA ILE A 138 -4.26 0.36 -5.59
C ILE A 138 -4.75 1.20 -4.40
N ASP A 139 -5.76 2.04 -4.62
CA ASP A 139 -6.33 2.91 -3.59
C ASP A 139 -6.90 2.11 -2.41
N ALA A 140 -7.45 0.92 -2.66
CA ALA A 140 -7.92 0.03 -1.60
C ALA A 140 -6.77 -0.52 -0.73
N GLY A 141 -5.67 -0.95 -1.35
CA GLY A 141 -4.49 -1.37 -0.60
C GLY A 141 -3.87 -0.25 0.24
N LEU A 142 -3.79 0.96 -0.32
CA LEU A 142 -3.28 2.14 0.39
C LEU A 142 -4.18 2.53 1.57
N ARG A 143 -5.50 2.48 1.41
CA ARG A 143 -6.46 2.73 2.50
C ARG A 143 -6.30 1.73 3.65
N LEU A 144 -6.07 0.45 3.34
CA LEU A 144 -5.79 -0.57 4.35
C LEU A 144 -4.45 -0.34 5.08
N ALA A 145 -3.55 0.45 4.50
CA ALA A 145 -2.31 0.92 5.11
C ALA A 145 -2.46 2.27 5.84
N GLY A 146 -3.66 2.86 5.84
CA GLY A 146 -3.95 4.14 6.49
C GLY A 146 -3.65 5.38 5.66
N VAL A 147 -3.31 5.23 4.37
CA VAL A 147 -3.04 6.35 3.46
C VAL A 147 -4.19 6.50 2.47
N VAL A 148 -4.85 7.66 2.49
CA VAL A 148 -6.01 7.97 1.64
C VAL A 148 -5.76 9.24 0.84
N PRO A 149 -6.34 9.38 -0.37
CA PRO A 149 -6.29 10.64 -1.11
C PRO A 149 -6.84 11.79 -0.27
N GLU A 150 -6.21 12.96 -0.35
CA GLU A 150 -6.77 14.15 0.29
C GLU A 150 -8.20 14.43 -0.24
N GLY A 151 -9.08 14.89 0.66
CA GLY A 151 -10.51 15.05 0.40
C GLY A 151 -11.40 13.82 0.65
N HIS A 152 -10.83 12.63 0.93
CA HIS A 152 -11.60 11.41 1.26
C HIS A 152 -11.47 10.97 2.73
N ALA A 153 -10.79 11.78 3.56
CA ALA A 153 -10.53 11.49 4.96
C ALA A 153 -11.71 11.78 5.92
N ALA A 154 -12.92 12.10 5.42
CA ALA A 154 -14.03 12.51 6.29
C ALA A 154 -15.40 11.94 5.90
N VAL A 155 -15.60 10.61 5.99
CA VAL A 155 -16.93 10.01 6.24
C VAL A 155 -16.78 8.78 7.13
N ALA A 156 -16.29 8.97 8.36
CA ALA A 156 -16.35 7.91 9.37
C ALA A 156 -16.33 8.47 10.80
N ARG A 157 -17.20 9.46 11.08
CA ARG A 157 -17.64 9.78 12.44
C ARG A 157 -19.06 10.35 12.42
N THR A 158 -20.05 9.52 12.10
CA THR A 158 -21.42 9.81 12.55
C THR A 158 -21.50 9.37 14.01
N GLY A 159 -21.11 10.27 14.90
CA GLY A 159 -21.41 10.14 16.32
C GLY A 159 -22.92 10.21 16.50
N THR A 160 -23.51 9.16 17.04
CA THR A 160 -24.88 9.16 17.56
C THR A 160 -24.95 10.11 18.75
N ALA A 161 -25.36 11.35 18.52
CA ALA A 161 -25.67 12.33 19.57
C ALA A 161 -27.19 12.41 19.78
N ARG A 162 -27.64 11.69 20.81
CA ARG A 162 -28.72 11.95 21.80
C ARG A 162 -29.86 12.91 21.38
N ALA A 163 -31.06 12.35 21.17
CA ALA A 163 -32.31 13.08 21.29
C ALA A 163 -32.74 13.14 22.77
N ALA A 164 -32.76 14.33 23.36
CA ALA A 164 -33.49 14.61 24.60
C ALA A 164 -34.80 15.31 24.22
N ALA A 165 -35.93 14.63 24.39
CA ALA A 165 -37.25 15.23 24.24
C ALA A 165 -37.61 15.94 25.56
N GLY A 166 -37.66 17.28 25.52
CA GLY A 166 -38.32 18.09 26.53
C GLY A 166 -39.70 18.49 26.01
N THR A 167 -40.76 18.05 26.68
CA THR A 167 -42.13 18.52 26.46
C THR A 167 -42.44 19.64 27.45
N ALA A 168 -42.52 20.88 26.95
CA ALA A 168 -43.18 21.98 27.63
C ALA A 168 -44.57 22.15 27.02
N ALA A 169 -45.62 21.93 27.82
CA ALA A 169 -47.00 22.26 27.46
C ALA A 169 -47.37 23.59 28.13
N ALA A 170 -47.58 24.62 27.32
CA ALA A 170 -48.28 25.85 27.70
C ALA A 170 -49.68 25.80 27.08
N GLY A 171 -50.71 25.93 27.92
CA GLY A 171 -52.10 26.07 27.50
C GLY A 171 -52.79 27.05 28.44
N VAL A 172 -53.07 28.24 27.92
CA VAL A 172 -53.79 29.35 28.55
C VAL A 172 -55.20 29.46 27.97
N GLY A 173 -56.16 29.89 28.80
CA GLY A 173 -57.48 30.43 28.40
C GLY A 173 -58.66 29.51 28.77
N GLY A 174 -59.74 29.95 29.43
CA GLY A 174 -60.21 31.28 29.84
C GLY A 174 -61.48 31.11 30.71
N VAL A 175 -61.68 32.00 31.68
CA VAL A 175 -62.71 33.06 31.78
C VAL A 175 -64.11 32.63 32.26
N ALA A 176 -64.52 33.34 33.34
CA ALA A 176 -65.85 33.61 33.89
C ALA A 176 -66.67 32.45 34.47
#